data_AF-A0A656JX92-F1
#
_entry.id   AF-A0A656JX92-F1
#
_cell.length_a   1.000
_cell.length_b   1.000
_cell.length_c   1.000
_cell.angle_alpha   90.00
_cell.angle_beta   90.00
_cell.angle_gamma   90.00
#
_symmetry.space_group_name_H-M   'P 1'
#
loop_
_entity.id
_entity.type
_entity.pdbx_description
1 polymer ?
#
loop_
_entity_poly.entity_id
_entity_poly.type
_entity_poly.pdbx_seq_one_letter_code
_entity_poly.pdbx_strand_id
1 'polypeptide(L)' 'RLHAQGIEHVVISQGSEGVHWFSPSVALHSLPPKVTVASTVGAGDSLLAGMVHGLIGGHEPQKILRT' A
#
# COMPACT_ATOMS: atom_id res chain seq x y z
N ARG A 1 -7.49 14.13 9.03
CA ARG A 1 -8.61 13.75 9.93
C ARG A 1 -8.53 12.28 10.38
N LEU A 2 -8.19 11.33 9.50
CA LEU A 2 -8.12 9.89 9.86
C LEU A 2 -7.13 9.57 10.99
N HIS A 3 -5.89 10.08 10.96
CA HIS A 3 -4.96 9.88 12.09
C HIS A 3 -5.47 10.50 13.41
N ALA A 4 -6.20 11.62 13.34
CA ALA A 4 -6.81 12.23 14.54
C ALA A 4 -7.98 11.39 15.10
N GLN A 5 -8.48 10.41 14.34
CA GLN A 5 -9.46 9.41 14.77
C GLN A 5 -8.80 8.12 15.27
N GLY A 6 -7.46 8.07 15.36
CA GLY A 6 -6.71 6.90 15.83
C GLY A 6 -6.39 5.86 14.76
N ILE A 7 -6.64 6.14 13.47
CA ILE A 7 -6.24 5.23 12.38
C ILE A 7 -4.75 5.38 12.15
N GLU A 8 -3.97 4.36 12.46
CA GLU A 8 -2.51 4.40 12.35
C GLU A 8 -2.00 4.24 10.91
N HIS A 9 -2.62 3.36 10.12
CA HIS A 9 -2.22 3.12 8.73
C HIS A 9 -3.35 3.53 7.79
N VAL A 10 -3.08 4.52 6.95
CA VAL A 10 -3.97 4.96 5.87
C VAL A 10 -3.33 4.58 4.54
N VAL A 11 -4.00 3.74 3.78
CA VAL A 11 -3.50 3.19 2.51
C VAL A 11 -4.50 3.50 1.42
N ILE A 12 -4.07 4.18 0.37
CA ILE A 12 -4.93 4.64 -0.72
C ILE A 12 -4.41 4.04 -2.02
N SER A 13 -5.15 3.06 -2.56
CA SER A 13 -4.87 2.48 -3.88
C SER A 13 -5.55 3.28 -4.97
N GLN A 14 -4.79 3.67 -6.00
CA GLN A 14 -5.23 4.50 -7.13
C GLN A 14 -4.89 3.86 -8.48
N GLY A 15 -4.89 2.52 -8.56
CA GLY A 15 -4.68 1.80 -9.82
C GLY A 15 -3.31 2.12 -10.44
N SER A 16 -3.31 2.65 -11.67
CA SER A 16 -2.08 3.03 -12.38
C SER A 16 -1.29 4.16 -11.69
N GLU A 17 -1.98 5.01 -10.92
CA GLU A 17 -1.35 6.08 -10.14
C GLU A 17 -0.74 5.56 -8.84
N GLY A 18 -0.86 4.25 -8.58
CA GLY A 18 -0.18 3.55 -7.52
C GLY A 18 -0.80 3.72 -6.14
N VAL A 19 0.04 3.68 -5.10
CA VAL A 19 -0.41 3.53 -3.72
C VAL A 19 0.23 4.58 -2.84
N HIS A 20 -0.59 5.33 -2.10
CA HIS A 20 -0.11 6.15 -0.98
C HIS A 20 -0.26 5.40 0.32
N TRP A 21 0.76 5.49 1.17
CA TRP A 21 0.71 5.00 2.54
C TRP A 21 1.11 6.11 3.50
N PHE A 22 0.26 6.36 4.48
CA PHE A 22 0.52 7.26 5.58
C PHE A 22 0.45 6.52 6.91
N SER A 23 1.40 6.81 7.78
CA SER A 23 1.44 6.43 9.19
C SER A 23 2.14 7.52 10.02
N PRO A 24 2.25 7.39 11.36
CA PRO A 24 2.94 8.38 12.19
C PRO A 24 4.39 8.69 11.74
N SER A 25 5.08 7.73 11.13
CA SER A 25 6.47 7.87 10.69
C SER A 25 6.67 7.67 9.18
N VAL A 26 5.60 7.39 8.44
CA VAL A 26 5.66 7.01 7.02
C VAL A 26 4.75 7.93 6.21
N ALA A 27 5.27 8.48 5.13
CA ALA A 27 4.50 9.12 4.08
C ALA A 27 5.13 8.74 2.74
N LEU A 28 4.62 7.68 2.13
CA LEU A 28 5.20 7.07 0.94
C LEU A 28 4.18 7.02 -0.21
N HIS A 29 4.70 7.11 -1.42
CA HIS A 29 3.98 6.87 -2.66
C HIS A 29 4.80 5.91 -3.52
N SER A 30 4.15 4.86 -4.00
CA SER A 30 4.76 3.87 -4.89
C SER A 30 3.97 3.77 -6.19
N LEU A 31 4.67 3.70 -7.31
CA LEU A 31 4.08 3.50 -8.63
C LEU A 31 4.24 2.03 -9.05
N PRO A 32 3.17 1.39 -9.53
CA PRO A 32 3.23 0.02 -10.00
C PRO A 32 4.03 -0.05 -11.30
N PRO A 33 4.63 -1.22 -11.60
CA PRO A 33 5.22 -1.44 -12.92
C PRO A 33 4.14 -1.35 -14.00
N LYS A 34 4.54 -0.90 -15.20
CA LYS A 34 3.65 -0.91 -16.37
C LYS A 34 3.42 -2.35 -16.80
N VAL A 35 2.16 -2.78 -16.79
CA VAL A 35 1.73 -4.12 -17.19
C VAL A 35 0.48 -4.04 -18.08
N THR A 36 0.28 -5.06 -18.91
CA THR A 36 -1.01 -5.24 -19.60
C THR A 36 -2.02 -5.79 -18.60
N VAL A 37 -3.06 -5.03 -18.28
CA VAL A 37 -4.08 -5.45 -17.30
C VAL A 37 -5.01 -6.48 -17.93
N ALA A 38 -4.93 -7.72 -17.45
CA ALA A 38 -5.89 -8.76 -17.80
C ALA A 38 -7.19 -8.66 -16.99
N SER A 39 -7.09 -8.29 -15.71
CA SER A 39 -8.21 -8.11 -14.80
C SER A 39 -7.78 -7.26 -13.59
N THR A 40 -8.71 -6.51 -13.01
CA THR A 40 -8.51 -5.79 -11.74
C THR A 40 -9.07 -6.55 -10.53
N VAL A 41 -9.76 -7.68 -10.77
CA VAL A 41 -10.31 -8.52 -9.71
C VAL A 41 -9.17 -9.04 -8.84
N GLY A 42 -9.28 -8.83 -7.52
CA GLY A 42 -8.28 -9.26 -6.54
C GLY A 42 -7.02 -8.39 -6.45
N ALA A 43 -6.89 -7.31 -7.23
CA ALA A 43 -5.74 -6.40 -7.13
C ALA A 43 -5.67 -5.71 -5.75
N GLY A 44 -6.82 -5.32 -5.19
CA GLY A 44 -6.93 -4.75 -3.85
C GLY A 44 -6.61 -5.76 -2.74
N ASP A 45 -7.11 -6.99 -2.86
CA ASP A 45 -6.84 -8.07 -1.90
C ASP A 45 -5.35 -8.42 -1.88
N SER A 46 -4.72 -8.46 -3.06
CA SER A 46 -3.29 -8.71 -3.21
C SER A 46 -2.44 -7.60 -2.60
N LEU A 47 -2.84 -6.33 -2.78
CA LEU A 47 -2.19 -5.18 -2.13
C LEU A 47 -2.29 -5.31 -0.60
N LEU A 48 -3.48 -5.58 -0.08
CA LEU A 48 -3.69 -5.74 1.36
C LEU A 48 -2.86 -6.91 1.92
N ALA A 49 -2.85 -8.05 1.22
CA ALA A 49 -2.06 -9.22 1.60
C ALA A 49 -0.56 -8.91 1.66
N GLY A 50 0.00 -8.24 0.64
CA GLY A 50 1.39 -7.82 0.61
C GLY A 50 1.73 -6.84 1.75
N MET A 51 0.83 -5.92 2.05
CA MET A 51 1.01 -4.95 3.12
C MET A 51 1.01 -5.60 4.50
N VAL A 52 0.02 -6.45 4.80
CA VAL A 52 -0.05 -7.20 6.06
C VAL A 52 1.16 -8.12 6.22
N HIS A 53 1.56 -8.81 5.14
CA HIS A 53 2.75 -9.65 5.15
C HIS A 53 4.01 -8.86 5.51
N GLY A 54 4.21 -7.69 4.89
CA GLY A 54 5.35 -6.82 5.15
C GLY A 54 5.39 -6.28 6.58
N LEU A 55 4.23 -5.86 7.11
CA LEU A 55 4.09 -5.35 8.47
C LEU A 55 4.38 -6.44 9.52
N ILE A 56 3.78 -7.62 9.36
CA ILE A 56 4.01 -8.77 10.27
C ILE A 56 5.47 -9.23 10.19
N GLY A 57 6.08 -9.18 9.00
CA GLY A 57 7.48 -9.53 8.78
C GLY A 57 8.49 -8.49 9.26
N GLY A 58 8.06 -7.33 9.75
CA GLY A 58 8.95 -6.25 10.20
C GLY A 58 9.82 -5.69 9.06
N HIS A 59 9.32 -5.70 7.83
CA HIS A 59 10.05 -5.17 6.69
C HIS A 59 10.12 -3.64 6.73
N GLU A 60 11.19 -3.08 6.15
CA GLU A 60 11.31 -1.64 5.93
C GLU A 60 10.10 -1.10 5.12
N PRO A 61 9.50 0.05 5.49
CA PRO A 61 8.30 0.56 4.84
C PRO A 61 8.40 0.68 3.31
N GLN A 62 9.55 1.10 2.80
CA GLN A 62 9.82 1.22 1.36
C GLN A 62 9.80 -0.15 0.66
N LYS A 63 10.19 -1.22 1.36
CA LYS A 63 10.15 -2.58 0.83
C LYS A 63 8.71 -3.11 0.78
N ILE A 64 7.88 -2.77 1.76
CA ILE A 64 6.48 -3.17 1.82
C ILE A 64 5.68 -2.62 0.63
N LEU A 65 5.95 -1.38 0.21
CA LEU A 65 5.25 -0.74 -0.92
C LEU A 65 5.83 -1.04 -2.31
N ARG A 66 6.93 -1.79 -2.39
CA ARG A 66 7.64 -2.06 -3.65
C ARG A 66 7.21 -3.36 -4.33
N THR A 67 6.45 -4.20 -3.62
CA THR A 67 5.93 -5.49 -4.11
C THR A 67 4.71 -5.33 -5.00
#